data_AF-A0A7R8WWN7-F1
#
_entry.id   AF-A0A7R8WWN7-F1
#
_cell.length_a   1.000
_cell.length_b   1.000
_cell.length_c   1.000
_cell.angle_alpha   90.00
_cell.angle_beta   90.00
_cell.angle_gamma   90.00
#
_symmetry.space_group_name_H-M   'P 1'
#
loop_
_entity.id
_entity.type
_entity.pdbx_description
1 polymer ?
#
loop_
_entity_poly.entity_id
_entity_poly.type
_entity_poly.pdbx_seq_one_letter_code
_entity_poly.pdbx_strand_id
1 'polypeptide(L)'
;MQAGAARVGALLGHDFCTISLSNLLTPWETIEKRIQSAGQGDFVVSFYNPVSRKRDWQLNTARDILLEYRPANTPVLIGRQLTREDEEITIITLDQLDAKDVDMFTMVSVGNSESRHIVNGSKEWVYTPRGYTYPPTLAATDYQEITVPENQCECHNTTPEYSAGHTHPTTAKPAP
;
A
#
# COMPACT_ATOMS: atom_id res chain seq x y z
N MET A 1 5.11 -1.38 4.80
CA MET A 1 3.67 -1.21 4.52
C MET A 1 3.20 -2.19 3.46
N GLN A 2 3.92 -2.33 2.35
CA GLN A 2 3.56 -3.30 1.30
C GLN A 2 3.48 -4.75 1.80
N ALA A 3 4.41 -5.17 2.67
CA ALA A 3 4.33 -6.51 3.28
C ALA A 3 3.01 -6.74 4.03
N GLY A 4 2.58 -5.78 4.86
CA GLY A 4 1.30 -5.86 5.57
C GLY A 4 0.10 -5.82 4.63
N ALA A 5 0.13 -4.93 3.62
CA ALA A 5 -0.92 -4.86 2.62
C ALA A 5 -1.09 -6.18 1.85
N ALA A 6 0.02 -6.82 1.46
CA ALA A 6 0.02 -8.10 0.76
C ALA A 6 -0.56 -9.26 1.60
N ARG A 7 -0.58 -9.13 2.93
CA ARG A 7 -1.18 -10.14 3.83
C ARG A 7 -2.69 -10.01 3.95
N VAL A 8 -3.21 -8.79 3.84
CA VAL A 8 -4.65 -8.52 3.96
C VAL A 8 -5.34 -8.30 2.63
N GLY A 9 -4.60 -8.21 1.51
CA GLY A 9 -5.18 -8.04 0.17
C GLY A 9 -4.62 -6.81 -0.55
N ALA A 10 -5.44 -5.78 -0.72
CA ALA A 10 -5.15 -4.63 -1.59
C ALA A 10 -5.41 -3.28 -0.89
N LEU A 11 -5.07 -3.17 0.40
CA LEU A 11 -5.23 -1.95 1.19
C LEU A 11 -4.54 -0.74 0.54
N LEU A 12 -3.35 -0.94 -0.04
CA LEU A 12 -2.59 0.10 -0.75
C LEU A 12 -2.94 0.16 -2.26
N GLY A 13 -4.17 -0.21 -2.61
CA GLY A 13 -4.64 -0.27 -4.00
C GLY A 13 -4.84 1.11 -4.65
N HIS A 14 -4.96 2.17 -3.85
CA HIS A 14 -5.13 3.57 -4.26
C HIS A 14 -4.01 4.45 -3.67
N ASP A 15 -4.08 5.76 -3.87
CA ASP A 15 -3.16 6.75 -3.30
C ASP A 15 -2.94 6.54 -1.79
N PHE A 16 -1.68 6.43 -1.42
CA PHE A 16 -1.26 6.19 -0.06
C PHE A 16 -0.07 7.09 0.31
N CYS A 17 0.07 7.34 1.61
CA CYS A 17 1.26 8.00 2.16
C CYS A 17 1.77 7.24 3.39
N THR A 18 2.99 7.57 3.79
CA THR A 18 3.59 7.01 4.99
C THR A 18 4.14 8.12 5.87
N ILE A 19 3.84 8.06 7.17
CA ILE A 19 4.15 9.12 8.12
C ILE A 19 4.84 8.52 9.36
N SER A 20 5.96 9.12 9.80
CA SER A 20 6.54 8.78 11.11
C SER A 20 5.78 9.51 12.20
N LEU A 21 5.45 8.81 13.29
CA LEU A 21 4.98 9.46 14.51
C LEU A 21 6.11 9.84 15.47
N SER A 22 7.38 9.65 15.07
CA SER A 22 8.52 10.03 15.89
C SER A 22 8.80 11.53 15.83
N ASN A 23 8.47 12.24 16.91
CA ASN A 23 8.78 13.66 17.07
C ASN A 23 10.18 13.96 17.62
N LEU A 24 11.15 13.04 17.54
CA LEU A 24 12.49 13.22 18.12
C LEU A 24 13.27 14.37 17.45
N LEU A 25 13.21 14.42 16.12
CA LEU A 25 13.87 15.43 15.29
C LEU A 25 12.88 16.19 14.39
N THR A 26 11.58 15.92 14.54
CA THR A 26 10.51 16.54 13.77
C THR A 26 9.50 17.10 14.76
N PRO A 27 9.25 18.41 14.79
CA PRO A 27 8.23 18.99 15.65
C PRO A 27 6.87 18.32 15.42
N TRP A 28 6.10 18.15 16.49
CA TRP A 28 4.80 17.46 16.41
C TRP A 28 3.86 18.18 15.45
N GLU A 29 3.87 19.51 15.45
CA GLU A 29 3.03 20.37 14.60
C GLU A 29 3.27 20.09 13.11
N THR A 30 4.49 19.68 12.74
CA THR A 30 4.82 19.26 11.37
C THR A 30 4.22 17.89 11.04
N ILE A 31 4.24 16.95 11.99
CA ILE A 31 3.65 15.62 11.84
C ILE A 31 2.13 15.73 11.77
N GLU A 32 1.52 16.49 12.67
CA GLU A 32 0.09 16.78 12.71
C GLU A 32 -0.39 17.39 11.39
N LYS A 33 0.31 18.41 10.87
CA LYS A 33 -0.01 18.99 9.56
C LYS A 33 0.00 17.95 8.44
N ARG A 34 0.93 16.99 8.44
CA ARG A 34 0.98 15.90 7.46
C ARG A 34 -0.22 14.97 7.60
N ILE A 35 -0.61 14.64 8.83
CA ILE A 35 -1.77 13.77 9.09
C ILE A 35 -3.06 14.46 8.63
N GLN A 36 -3.25 15.74 8.98
CA GLN A 36 -4.37 16.55 8.51
C GLN A 36 -4.42 16.62 6.98
N SER A 37 -3.27 16.85 6.33
CA SER A 37 -3.19 16.90 4.86
C SER A 37 -3.52 15.55 4.22
N ALA A 38 -3.07 14.44 4.82
CA ALA A 38 -3.40 13.09 4.38
C ALA A 38 -4.88 12.75 4.58
N GLY A 39 -5.49 13.25 5.66
CA GLY A 39 -6.93 13.20 5.91
C GLY A 39 -7.72 13.94 4.83
N GLN A 40 -7.38 15.22 4.59
CA GLN A 40 -8.00 16.06 3.57
C GLN A 40 -7.88 15.49 2.16
N GLY A 41 -6.74 14.88 1.83
CA GLY A 41 -6.52 14.23 0.54
C GLY A 41 -7.07 12.81 0.43
N ASP A 42 -7.75 12.31 1.46
CA ASP A 42 -8.28 10.94 1.56
C ASP A 42 -7.26 9.84 1.19
N PHE A 43 -6.02 9.99 1.65
CA PHE A 43 -4.98 8.99 1.46
C PHE A 43 -5.20 7.81 2.40
N VAL A 44 -4.82 6.61 1.94
CA VAL A 44 -4.50 5.50 2.84
C VAL A 44 -3.22 5.88 3.60
N VAL A 45 -3.24 5.81 4.93
CA VAL A 45 -2.13 6.30 5.77
C VAL A 45 -1.48 5.16 6.52
N SER A 46 -0.19 4.92 6.25
CA SER A 46 0.61 3.98 7.01
C SER A 46 1.52 4.73 8.00
N PHE A 47 1.45 4.37 9.29
CA PHE A 47 2.30 4.89 10.35
C PHE A 47 3.46 3.94 10.65
N TYR A 48 4.68 4.48 10.65
CA TYR A 48 5.87 3.80 11.18
C TYR A 48 6.40 4.50 12.44
N ASN A 49 7.02 3.70 13.32
CA ASN A 49 7.31 4.10 14.71
C ASN A 49 6.06 4.64 15.43
N PRO A 50 4.96 3.86 15.45
CA PRO A 50 3.67 4.36 15.92
C PRO A 50 3.69 4.74 17.41
N VAL A 51 4.50 4.04 18.20
CA VAL A 51 4.65 4.29 19.64
C VAL A 51 6.11 4.12 20.09
N SER A 52 6.41 4.65 21.27
CA SER A 52 7.63 4.31 22.02
C SER A 52 7.37 4.40 23.52
N ARG A 53 8.31 3.94 24.35
CA ARG A 53 8.19 3.97 25.83
C ARG A 53 7.81 5.32 26.46
N LYS A 54 8.09 6.45 25.80
CA LYS A 54 7.79 7.80 26.31
C LYS A 54 6.65 8.49 25.54
N ARG A 55 6.08 7.83 24.53
CA ARG A 55 5.22 8.42 23.49
C ARG A 55 4.15 7.41 23.09
N ASP A 56 3.04 7.48 23.79
CA ASP A 56 1.86 6.61 23.70
C ASP A 56 0.59 7.39 23.34
N TRP A 57 0.70 8.68 23.03
CA TRP A 57 -0.44 9.55 22.72
C TRP A 57 -0.55 9.89 21.23
N GLN A 58 0.56 9.91 20.50
CA GLN A 58 0.62 10.37 19.10
C GLN A 58 -0.27 9.55 18.18
N LEU A 59 -0.32 8.23 18.36
CA LEU A 59 -1.19 7.37 17.54
C LEU A 59 -2.66 7.67 17.80
N ASN A 60 -3.04 7.89 19.06
CA ASN A 60 -4.41 8.25 19.43
C ASN A 60 -4.79 9.62 18.84
N THR A 61 -3.90 10.61 18.91
CA THR A 61 -4.12 11.90 18.26
C THR A 61 -4.21 11.77 16.74
N ALA A 62 -3.36 10.94 16.11
CA ALA A 62 -3.42 10.69 14.68
C ALA A 62 -4.75 10.04 14.26
N ARG A 63 -5.25 9.07 15.05
CA ARG A 63 -6.57 8.48 14.89
C ARG A 63 -7.66 9.55 14.97
N ASP A 64 -7.65 10.36 16.02
CA ASP A 64 -8.67 11.38 16.26
C ASP A 64 -8.74 12.39 15.11
N ILE A 65 -7.59 12.82 14.59
CA ILE A 65 -7.51 13.66 13.38
C ILE A 65 -8.12 12.93 12.19
N LEU A 66 -7.76 11.66 11.94
CA LEU A 66 -8.30 10.93 10.79
C LEU A 66 -9.82 10.71 10.89
N LEU A 67 -10.37 10.53 12.09
CA LEU A 67 -11.82 10.41 12.32
C LEU A 67 -12.61 11.67 11.91
N GLU A 68 -11.96 12.84 11.79
CA GLU A 68 -12.59 14.03 11.23
C GLU A 68 -12.82 13.95 9.71
N TYR A 69 -12.07 13.10 9.00
CA TYR A 69 -12.06 13.04 7.53
C TYR A 69 -12.64 11.74 6.95
N ARG A 70 -12.73 10.66 7.74
CA ARG A 70 -13.21 9.36 7.27
C ARG A 70 -14.06 8.63 8.31
N PRO A 71 -14.92 7.67 7.89
CA PRO A 71 -15.81 6.97 8.79
C PRO A 71 -15.10 6.22 9.93
N ALA A 72 -15.75 6.14 11.10
CA ALA A 72 -15.28 5.37 12.25
C ALA A 72 -14.98 3.89 11.93
N ASN A 73 -15.77 3.29 11.04
CA ASN A 73 -15.61 1.90 10.62
C ASN A 73 -14.54 1.68 9.53
N THR A 74 -13.74 2.71 9.21
CA THR A 74 -12.62 2.59 8.26
C THR A 74 -11.68 1.46 8.73
N PRO A 75 -11.31 0.50 7.87
CA PRO A 75 -10.46 -0.60 8.27
C PRO A 75 -9.03 -0.16 8.57
N VAL A 76 -8.48 -0.69 9.65
CA VAL A 76 -7.10 -0.47 10.10
C VAL A 76 -6.40 -1.81 10.22
N LEU A 77 -5.24 -1.92 9.57
CA LEU A 77 -4.30 -3.01 9.73
C LEU A 77 -3.30 -2.68 10.84
N ILE A 78 -3.21 -3.54 11.84
CA ILE A 78 -2.11 -3.60 12.82
C ILE A 78 -1.26 -4.82 12.46
N GLY A 79 -0.07 -4.58 11.91
CA GLY A 79 0.87 -5.64 11.52
C GLY A 79 2.13 -5.58 12.39
N ARG A 80 2.29 -6.55 13.29
CA ARG A 80 3.45 -6.67 14.18
C ARG A 80 4.43 -7.69 13.62
N GLN A 81 5.73 -7.39 13.66
CA GLN A 81 6.80 -8.30 13.25
C GLN A 81 6.59 -8.86 11.82
N LEU A 82 6.00 -8.04 10.93
CA LEU A 82 5.73 -8.43 9.54
C LEU A 82 6.98 -9.05 8.89
N THR A 83 6.77 -10.17 8.21
CA THR A 83 7.75 -11.04 7.55
C THR A 83 8.76 -11.73 8.47
N ARG A 84 8.48 -11.84 9.77
CA ARG A 84 9.30 -12.57 10.76
C ARG A 84 8.50 -13.74 11.35
N GLU A 85 9.16 -14.56 12.16
CA GLU A 85 8.56 -15.75 12.78
C GLU A 85 7.36 -15.39 13.68
N ASP A 86 7.48 -14.33 14.49
CA ASP A 86 6.41 -13.85 15.37
C ASP A 86 5.43 -12.87 14.68
N GLU A 87 5.18 -13.03 13.38
CA GLU A 87 4.25 -12.17 12.63
C GLU A 87 2.83 -12.29 13.19
N GLU A 88 2.23 -11.14 13.51
CA GLU A 88 0.85 -11.05 13.97
C GLU A 88 0.13 -9.95 13.19
N ILE A 89 -1.10 -10.25 12.76
CA ILE A 89 -1.93 -9.38 11.93
C ILE A 89 -3.30 -9.28 12.56
N THR A 90 -3.70 -8.06 12.86
CA THR A 90 -5.04 -7.74 13.35
C THR A 90 -5.67 -6.70 12.43
N ILE A 91 -6.95 -6.91 12.09
CA ILE A 91 -7.78 -5.93 11.37
C ILE A 91 -8.82 -5.41 12.36
N ILE A 92 -8.86 -4.09 12.56
CA ILE A 92 -9.83 -3.41 13.43
C ILE A 92 -10.48 -2.25 12.66
N THR A 93 -11.41 -1.54 13.31
CA THR A 93 -11.93 -0.27 12.81
C THR A 93 -11.17 0.93 13.38
N LEU A 94 -11.22 2.06 12.69
CA LEU A 94 -10.46 3.26 13.06
C LEU A 94 -10.82 3.80 14.45
N ASP A 95 -12.09 3.74 14.84
CA ASP A 95 -12.54 4.12 16.19
C ASP A 95 -11.99 3.20 17.30
N GLN A 96 -11.59 1.98 16.97
CA GLN A 96 -11.00 1.02 17.90
C GLN A 96 -9.48 1.13 18.01
N LEU A 97 -8.83 1.90 17.14
CA LEU A 97 -7.38 2.04 17.15
C LEU A 97 -6.92 2.66 18.47
N ASP A 98 -6.02 2.00 19.19
CA ASP A 98 -5.48 2.49 20.45
C ASP A 98 -3.97 2.22 20.52
N ALA A 99 -3.22 3.21 20.98
CA ALA A 99 -1.77 3.11 21.21
C ALA A 99 -1.37 1.98 22.15
N LYS A 100 -2.26 1.53 23.05
CA LYS A 100 -1.99 0.41 23.97
C LYS A 100 -1.85 -0.94 23.25
N ASP A 101 -2.43 -1.07 22.06
CA ASP A 101 -2.47 -2.33 21.30
C ASP A 101 -1.31 -2.46 20.31
N VAL A 102 -0.35 -1.53 20.34
CA VAL A 102 0.79 -1.49 19.41
C VAL A 102 2.12 -1.33 20.15
N ASP A 103 3.20 -1.80 19.52
CA ASP A 103 4.56 -1.67 20.04
C ASP A 103 5.54 -1.10 18.99
N MET A 104 6.84 -1.09 19.31
CA MET A 104 7.87 -0.57 18.41
C MET A 104 8.12 -1.43 17.15
N PHE A 105 7.66 -2.68 17.15
CA PHE A 105 7.75 -3.62 16.02
C PHE A 105 6.47 -3.66 15.18
N THR A 106 5.54 -2.76 15.49
CA THR A 106 4.23 -2.67 14.86
C THR A 106 4.22 -1.62 13.77
N MET A 107 3.52 -1.95 12.68
CA MET A 107 3.15 -1.03 11.63
C MET A 107 1.63 -0.92 11.58
N VAL A 108 1.12 0.32 11.58
CA VAL A 108 -0.32 0.59 11.50
C VAL A 108 -0.63 1.14 10.11
N SER A 109 -1.67 0.66 9.44
CA SER A 109 -2.14 1.21 8.16
C SER A 109 -3.63 1.43 8.20
N VAL A 110 -4.05 2.68 8.06
CA VAL A 110 -5.45 3.12 8.07
C VAL A 110 -5.92 3.28 6.63
N GLY A 111 -6.97 2.57 6.25
CA GLY A 111 -7.65 2.74 4.97
C GLY A 111 -8.16 4.16 4.75
N ASN A 112 -8.52 4.51 3.52
CA ASN A 112 -9.20 5.77 3.22
C ASN A 112 -10.72 5.63 3.37
N SER A 113 -11.48 6.68 3.04
CA SER A 113 -12.95 6.68 3.17
C SER A 113 -13.65 5.57 2.38
N GLU A 114 -13.03 5.11 1.29
CA GLU A 114 -13.55 4.05 0.41
C GLU A 114 -13.01 2.65 0.73
N SER A 115 -12.03 2.51 1.62
CA SER A 115 -11.51 1.20 2.01
C SER A 115 -12.61 0.34 2.66
N ARG A 116 -12.59 -0.96 2.35
CA ARG A 116 -13.56 -1.95 2.84
C ARG A 116 -12.84 -3.15 3.45
N HIS A 117 -13.45 -3.68 4.51
CA HIS A 117 -13.11 -4.99 5.07
C HIS A 117 -14.19 -5.99 4.65
N ILE A 118 -13.79 -7.08 4.00
CA ILE A 118 -14.68 -8.17 3.59
C ILE A 118 -14.24 -9.48 4.25
N VAL A 119 -15.21 -10.25 4.71
CA VAL A 119 -15.00 -11.58 5.29
C VAL A 119 -15.64 -12.60 4.36
N ASN A 120 -14.85 -13.57 3.90
CA ASN A 120 -15.32 -14.67 3.08
C ASN A 120 -14.90 -16.01 3.71
N GLY A 121 -15.85 -16.65 4.40
CA GLY A 121 -15.59 -17.82 5.22
C GLY A 121 -14.61 -17.48 6.34
N SER A 122 -13.46 -18.15 6.37
CA SER A 122 -12.39 -17.92 7.34
C SER A 122 -11.33 -16.91 6.87
N LYS A 123 -11.49 -16.30 5.69
CA LYS A 123 -10.53 -15.35 5.15
C LYS A 123 -11.05 -13.92 5.26
N GLU A 124 -10.20 -13.06 5.78
CA GLU A 124 -10.44 -11.62 5.90
C GLU A 124 -9.61 -10.89 4.85
N TRP A 125 -10.22 -9.91 4.17
CA TRP A 125 -9.54 -9.07 3.20
C TRP A 125 -9.84 -7.60 3.41
N VAL A 126 -8.80 -6.78 3.32
CA VAL A 126 -8.91 -5.33 3.26
C VAL A 126 -8.47 -4.85 1.90
N TYR A 127 -9.30 -4.05 1.25
CA TYR A 127 -8.97 -3.45 -0.03
C TYR A 127 -9.48 -2.02 -0.12
N THR A 128 -8.80 -1.23 -0.94
CA THR A 128 -9.26 0.10 -1.34
C THR A 128 -9.71 0.02 -2.79
N PRO A 129 -11.00 0.20 -3.09
CA PRO A 129 -11.52 0.11 -4.45
C PRO A 129 -10.77 1.07 -5.38
N ARG A 130 -10.50 0.62 -6.60
CA ARG A 130 -10.17 1.52 -7.72
C ARG A 130 -11.48 1.92 -8.36
N GLY A 131 -11.65 3.20 -8.67
CA GLY A 131 -12.87 3.78 -9.24
C GLY A 131 -13.21 3.21 -10.62
N TYR A 132 -13.69 1.97 -10.66
CA TYR A 132 -14.44 1.44 -11.78
C TYR A 132 -15.91 1.77 -11.53
N THR A 133 -16.27 3.04 -11.66
CA THR A 133 -17.61 3.36 -12.12
C THR A 133 -17.72 2.77 -13.52
N TYR A 134 -18.26 1.56 -13.63
CA TYR A 134 -18.81 1.17 -14.92
C TYR A 134 -19.81 2.26 -15.31
N PRO A 135 -19.67 2.91 -16.47
CA PRO A 135 -20.75 3.75 -16.96
C PRO A 135 -22.02 2.89 -16.94
N PRO A 136 -23.17 3.44 -16.52
CA PRO A 136 -24.41 2.68 -16.35
C PRO A 136 -24.87 1.94 -17.61
N THR A 137 -24.24 2.21 -18.76
CA THR A 137 -24.41 1.53 -20.04
C THR A 137 -23.67 0.19 -20.21
N LEU A 138 -22.80 -0.22 -19.29
CA LEU A 138 -22.13 -1.54 -19.36
C LEU A 138 -22.71 -2.57 -18.37
N ALA A 139 -23.73 -2.19 -17.60
CA ALA A 139 -24.50 -3.12 -16.81
C ALA A 139 -25.50 -3.85 -17.72
N ALA A 140 -25.09 -5.03 -18.18
CA ALA A 140 -25.89 -6.01 -18.92
C ALA A 140 -26.30 -5.58 -20.35
N THR A 141 -25.38 -5.68 -21.32
CA THR A 141 -25.51 -6.41 -22.60
C THR A 141 -24.13 -6.33 -23.30
N ASP A 142 -23.74 -7.38 -24.01
CA ASP A 142 -22.51 -7.49 -24.84
C ASP A 142 -21.19 -7.83 -24.12
N TYR A 143 -21.14 -9.07 -23.61
CA TYR A 143 -19.90 -9.85 -23.76
C TYR A 143 -19.80 -10.32 -25.21
N GLN A 144 -19.21 -9.52 -26.10
CA GLN A 144 -18.58 -10.09 -27.29
C GLN A 144 -17.17 -10.52 -26.90
N GLU A 145 -16.86 -11.79 -27.15
CA GLU A 145 -15.50 -12.31 -27.06
C GLU A 145 -14.55 -11.37 -27.81
N ILE A 146 -13.61 -10.78 -27.07
CA ILE A 146 -12.44 -10.16 -27.67
C ILE A 146 -11.64 -11.32 -28.27
N THR A 147 -11.91 -11.64 -29.52
CA THR A 147 -11.04 -12.49 -30.33
C THR A 147 -9.82 -11.65 -30.66
N VAL A 148 -8.72 -11.92 -29.96
CA VAL A 148 -7.41 -11.37 -30.29
C VAL A 148 -7.00 -11.97 -31.64
N PRO A 149 -6.80 -11.19 -32.71
CA PRO A 149 -6.31 -11.74 -33.98
C PRO A 149 -4.90 -12.28 -33.75
N GLU A 150 -4.65 -13.52 -34.15
CA GLU A 150 -3.40 -14.27 -33.87
C GLU A 150 -2.10 -13.61 -34.38
N ASN A 151 -2.13 -12.47 -35.08
CA ASN A 151 -0.97 -11.95 -35.81
C ASN A 151 -0.63 -10.46 -35.61
N GLN A 152 -0.87 -9.86 -34.43
CA GLN A 152 -0.36 -8.51 -34.12
C GLN A 152 0.33 -8.37 -32.75
N CYS A 153 1.07 -9.38 -32.33
CA CYS A 153 2.14 -9.19 -31.34
C CYS A 153 3.45 -8.86 -32.09
N GLU A 154 3.64 -7.61 -32.50
CA GLU A 154 5.00 -7.13 -32.75
C GLU A 154 5.66 -6.85 -31.40
N CYS A 155 6.33 -7.87 -30.87
CA CYS A 155 7.31 -7.69 -29.81
C CYS A 155 8.47 -6.84 -30.34
N HIS A 156 8.40 -5.52 -30.10
CA HIS A 156 9.58 -4.66 -30.20
C HIS A 156 10.60 -5.12 -29.16
N ASN A 157 11.52 -5.99 -29.58
CA ASN A 157 12.73 -6.32 -28.85
C ASN A 157 13.66 -5.10 -28.84
N THR A 158 13.47 -4.17 -27.92
CA THR A 158 14.51 -3.22 -27.56
C THR A 158 15.43 -3.86 -26.52
N THR A 159 16.49 -4.53 -26.99
CA THR A 159 17.67 -4.80 -26.16
C THR A 159 18.41 -3.50 -25.85
N PRO A 160 18.83 -3.23 -24.60
CA PRO A 160 19.66 -2.07 -24.31
C PRO A 160 21.09 -2.33 -24.82
N GLU A 161 21.59 -1.49 -25.73
CA GLU A 161 22.97 -1.55 -26.21
C GLU A 161 23.95 -1.18 -25.10
N TYR A 162 24.83 -2.14 -24.74
CA TYR A 162 26.04 -1.89 -23.96
C TYR A 162 27.19 -1.62 -24.94
N SER A 163 27.68 -0.38 -24.97
CA SER A 163 28.83 0.03 -25.78
C SER A 163 30.12 -0.60 -25.27
N ALA A 164 30.69 -1.53 -26.03
CA ALA A 164 32.05 -2.03 -25.84
C ALA A 164 32.82 -1.98 -27.18
N GLY A 165 33.38 -0.81 -27.48
CA GLY A 165 34.33 -0.67 -28.58
C GLY A 165 35.73 -1.05 -28.11
N HIS A 166 36.18 -2.28 -28.38
CA HIS A 166 37.59 -2.66 -28.43
C HIS A 166 37.79 -3.65 -29.57
N THR A 167 38.49 -3.21 -30.62
CA THR A 167 38.83 -3.96 -31.82
C THR A 167 39.98 -4.94 -31.55
N HIS A 168 39.83 -6.20 -31.96
CA HIS A 168 40.96 -7.11 -32.19
C HIS A 168 40.88 -7.72 -33.60
N PRO A 169 41.98 -7.74 -34.37
CA PRO A 169 41.98 -8.25 -35.74
C PRO A 169 42.08 -9.78 -35.80
N THR A 170 41.26 -10.38 -36.66
CA THR A 170 41.32 -11.78 -37.08
C THR A 170 42.55 -12.06 -37.95
N THR A 171 43.40 -13.00 -37.54
CA THR A 171 44.37 -13.66 -38.42
C THR A 171 43.94 -15.10 -38.66
N ALA A 172 43.63 -15.43 -39.92
CA ALA A 172 43.37 -16.77 -40.40
C ALA A 172 44.67 -17.61 -40.47
N LYS A 173 44.56 -18.93 -40.29
CA LYS A 173 45.54 -19.91 -40.79
C LYS A 173 44.83 -21.23 -41.15
N PRO A 174 45.19 -21.91 -42.25
CA PRO A 174 44.39 -23.00 -42.82
C PRO A 174 44.81 -24.40 -42.32
N ALA A 175 43.92 -25.36 -42.56
CA ALA A 175 44.03 -26.79 -42.27
C ALA A 175 45.23 -27.49 -42.94
N PRO A 176 45.58 -28.68 -42.44
CA PRO A 176 45.46 -29.89 -43.26
C PRO A 176 44.37 -30.85 -42.79
#